data_AF-A0A9P0L1D1-F1
#
_entry.id   AF-A0A9P0L1D1-F1
#
_cell.length_a   1.000
_cell.length_b   1.000
_cell.length_c   1.000
_cell.angle_alpha   90.00
_cell.angle_beta   90.00
_cell.angle_gamma   90.00
#
_symmetry.space_group_name_H-M   'P 1'
#
loop_
_entity.id
_entity.type
_entity.pdbx_description
1 polymer ?
#
loop_
_entity_poly.entity_id
_entity_poly.type
_entity_poly.pdbx_seq_one_letter_code
_entity_poly.pdbx_strand_id
1 'polypeptide(L)'
;MHNVTHPMITRLFEEMAKKSGVLAWPFDLKNPVSSLTHKKMFEYFHSDAENFLFLQMVRADALILVNTVMIHNQVMLPWVQCSLTQDCIFPIGAQSAGCKFDKKPQYRYSGCHSYDVSALNIALGLAFKQDSSRYTCTDAVTYLETVPLTQAEALLRKLELNATTEARSPFDT
;
A
#
# COMPACT_ATOMS: atom_id res chain seq x y z
N MET A 1 -17.51 9.69 7.17
CA MET A 1 -17.10 10.44 5.95
C MET A 1 -16.54 11.80 6.34
N HIS A 2 -15.24 11.89 6.62
CA HIS A 2 -14.55 13.12 6.25
C HIS A 2 -14.57 13.17 4.72
N ASN A 3 -15.15 14.24 4.17
CA ASN A 3 -15.25 14.42 2.73
C ASN A 3 -13.82 14.49 2.15
N VAL A 4 -13.36 13.41 1.52
CA VAL A 4 -12.25 13.47 0.59
C VAL A 4 -12.72 14.35 -0.56
N THR A 5 -12.37 15.63 -0.50
CA THR A 5 -12.82 16.62 -1.49
C THR A 5 -11.89 16.63 -2.69
N HIS A 6 -12.39 17.11 -3.84
CA HIS A 6 -11.55 17.28 -5.03
C HIS A 6 -10.29 18.16 -4.77
N PRO A 7 -10.37 19.29 -4.03
CA PRO A 7 -9.18 20.04 -3.63
C PRO A 7 -8.19 19.22 -2.80
N MET A 8 -8.67 18.36 -1.90
CA MET A 8 -7.79 17.49 -1.11
C MET A 8 -7.06 16.49 -2.00
N ILE A 9 -7.76 15.76 -2.87
CA ILE A 9 -7.10 14.82 -3.81
C ILE A 9 -6.11 15.54 -4.71
N THR A 10 -6.49 16.71 -5.23
CA THR A 10 -5.60 17.53 -6.08
C THR A 10 -4.35 17.92 -5.32
N ARG A 11 -4.47 18.34 -4.06
CA ARG A 11 -3.33 18.63 -3.19
C ARG A 11 -2.44 17.41 -2.98
N LEU A 12 -3.01 16.26 -2.59
CA LEU A 12 -2.27 15.01 -2.39
C LEU A 12 -1.48 14.61 -3.65
N PHE A 13 -2.11 14.76 -4.81
CA PHE A 13 -1.51 14.42 -6.10
C PHE A 13 -0.41 15.40 -6.52
N GLU A 14 -0.72 16.69 -6.61
CA GLU A 14 0.18 17.73 -7.14
C GLU A 14 1.35 18.01 -6.19
N GLU A 15 1.10 18.07 -4.88
CA GLU A 15 2.11 18.52 -3.91
C GLU A 15 2.96 17.37 -3.35
N MET A 16 2.46 16.13 -3.39
CA MET A 16 3.13 14.98 -2.79
C MET A 16 3.41 13.87 -3.80
N ALA A 17 2.37 13.23 -4.33
CA ALA A 17 2.55 12.04 -5.18
C ALA A 17 3.37 12.34 -6.45
N LYS A 18 3.18 13.49 -7.10
CA LYS A 18 3.94 13.90 -8.29
C LYS A 18 5.44 14.07 -8.06
N LYS A 19 5.88 14.39 -6.84
CA LYS A 19 7.30 14.65 -6.54
C LYS A 19 8.14 13.37 -6.51
N SER A 20 7.61 12.30 -5.92
CA SER A 20 8.30 11.02 -5.74
C SER A 20 7.75 9.91 -6.65
N GLY A 21 6.57 10.11 -7.20
CA GLY A 21 5.82 9.17 -8.01
C GLY A 21 4.92 8.21 -7.21
N VAL A 22 5.03 8.21 -5.87
CA VAL A 22 4.23 7.36 -4.98
C VAL A 22 3.86 8.17 -3.73
N LEU A 23 2.60 8.09 -3.33
CA LEU A 23 2.16 8.44 -1.98
C LEU A 23 1.44 7.24 -1.36
N ALA A 24 1.90 6.82 -0.19
CA ALA A 24 1.40 5.65 0.53
C ALA A 24 1.16 5.99 2.00
N TRP A 25 0.26 5.26 2.65
CA TRP A 25 -0.05 5.46 4.07
C TRP A 25 0.61 4.38 4.92
N PRO A 26 1.23 4.73 6.06
CA PRO A 26 1.86 3.75 6.92
C PRO A 26 0.83 2.85 7.61
N PHE A 27 1.25 1.65 8.03
CA PHE A 27 0.47 0.84 8.98
C PHE A 27 0.39 1.55 10.34
N ASP A 28 -0.78 1.45 11.01
CA ASP A 28 -0.99 1.98 12.36
C ASP A 28 -0.03 1.31 13.37
N LEU A 29 0.06 -0.02 13.26
CA LEU A 29 1.11 -0.78 13.93
C LEU A 29 2.39 -0.55 13.14
N LYS A 30 3.37 0.13 13.75
CA LYS A 30 4.68 0.50 13.17
C LYS A 30 5.60 -0.71 12.90
N ASN A 31 5.02 -1.83 12.48
CA ASN A 31 5.69 -3.05 12.16
C ASN A 31 6.66 -2.81 10.99
N PRO A 32 7.91 -3.26 11.11
CA PRO A 32 8.86 -3.17 10.01
C PRO A 32 8.56 -4.22 8.95
N VAL A 33 8.98 -3.97 7.72
CA VAL A 33 8.81 -4.90 6.58
C VAL A 33 9.35 -6.30 6.90
N SER A 34 10.48 -6.40 7.59
CA SER A 34 11.08 -7.70 7.99
C SER A 34 10.20 -8.55 8.92
N SER A 35 9.32 -7.91 9.70
CA SER A 35 8.48 -8.62 10.68
C SER A 35 7.31 -9.36 10.03
N LEU A 36 6.88 -8.93 8.85
CA LEU A 36 5.70 -9.43 8.16
C LEU A 36 6.02 -10.04 6.79
N THR A 37 7.31 -10.24 6.50
CA THR A 37 7.76 -10.72 5.19
C THR A 37 8.54 -12.02 5.35
N HIS A 38 8.10 -13.06 4.66
CA HIS A 38 8.76 -14.35 4.68
C HIS A 38 10.14 -14.26 4.00
N LYS A 39 11.15 -14.95 4.55
CA LYS A 39 12.55 -14.87 4.08
C LYS A 39 12.70 -15.06 2.56
N LYS A 40 11.99 -16.04 1.99
CA LYS A 40 12.04 -16.36 0.56
C LYS A 40 11.61 -15.20 -0.35
N MET A 41 10.79 -14.27 0.13
CA MET A 41 10.44 -13.08 -0.67
C MET A 41 11.65 -12.14 -0.77
N PHE A 42 12.42 -11.93 0.29
CA PHE A 42 13.68 -11.18 0.19
C PHE A 42 14.66 -11.85 -0.78
N GLU A 43 14.77 -13.18 -0.73
CA GLU A 43 15.61 -13.95 -1.67
C GLU A 43 15.18 -13.76 -3.13
N TYR A 44 13.86 -13.75 -3.41
CA TYR A 44 13.32 -13.45 -4.75
C TYR A 44 13.71 -12.05 -5.24
N PHE A 45 13.62 -11.05 -4.37
CA PHE A 45 14.02 -9.68 -4.67
C PHE A 45 15.54 -9.45 -4.64
N HIS A 46 16.34 -10.51 -4.48
CA HIS A 46 17.80 -10.45 -4.37
C HIS A 46 18.27 -9.47 -3.28
N SER A 47 17.62 -9.53 -2.12
CA SER A 47 17.94 -8.70 -0.96
C SER A 47 17.87 -9.51 0.33
N ASP A 48 18.26 -8.86 1.43
CA ASP A 48 18.31 -9.43 2.77
C ASP A 48 17.33 -8.70 3.70
N ALA A 49 16.73 -9.44 4.64
CA ALA A 49 15.76 -8.89 5.59
C ALA A 49 16.39 -7.80 6.50
N GLU A 50 17.70 -7.87 6.68
CA GLU A 50 18.56 -6.94 7.42
C GLU A 50 18.44 -5.51 6.89
N ASN A 51 18.22 -5.34 5.58
CA ASN A 51 18.01 -4.03 4.96
C ASN A 51 16.64 -3.42 5.35
N PHE A 52 15.75 -4.21 5.96
CA PHE A 52 14.35 -3.88 6.16
C PHE A 52 13.92 -3.92 7.63
N LEU A 53 14.87 -4.06 8.56
CA LEU A 53 14.59 -4.16 10.01
C LEU A 53 13.96 -2.90 10.60
N PHE A 54 14.21 -1.75 9.99
CA PHE A 54 13.75 -0.43 10.46
C PHE A 54 12.86 0.30 9.46
N LEU A 55 12.54 -0.33 8.32
CA LEU A 55 11.63 0.24 7.35
C LEU A 55 10.20 -0.08 7.78
N GLN A 56 9.42 0.92 8.20
CA GLN A 56 8.02 0.74 8.54
C GLN A 56 7.20 0.36 7.30
N MET A 57 6.26 -0.58 7.45
CA MET A 57 5.35 -0.93 6.37
C MET A 57 4.36 0.17 6.03
N VAL A 58 4.12 0.34 4.74
CA VAL A 58 2.96 1.06 4.18
C VAL A 58 1.88 0.09 3.70
N ARG A 59 0.67 0.60 3.62
CA ARG A 59 -0.53 -0.08 3.15
C ARG A 59 -0.51 -0.24 1.63
N ALA A 60 -1.10 -1.32 1.13
CA ALA A 60 -1.35 -1.52 -0.31
C ALA A 60 -2.78 -1.16 -0.73
N ASP A 61 -3.72 -1.05 0.21
CA ASP A 61 -5.12 -0.70 -0.06
C ASP A 61 -5.36 0.83 -0.14
N ALA A 62 -4.29 1.61 0.04
CA ALA A 62 -4.31 3.06 0.10
C ALA A 62 -3.04 3.61 -0.57
N LEU A 63 -3.11 3.92 -1.87
CA LEU A 63 -1.97 4.35 -2.67
C LEU A 63 -2.38 5.41 -3.70
N ILE A 64 -1.51 6.39 -3.94
CA ILE A 64 -1.53 7.22 -5.14
C ILE A 64 -0.24 6.94 -5.91
N LEU A 65 -0.39 6.50 -7.15
CA LEU A 65 0.71 6.13 -8.03
C LEU A 65 0.73 7.04 -9.24
N VAL A 66 1.90 7.61 -9.55
CA VAL A 66 2.15 8.38 -10.77
C VAL A 66 3.02 7.53 -11.68
N ASN A 67 2.53 7.26 -12.89
CA ASN A 67 3.20 6.42 -13.87
C ASN A 67 4.43 7.13 -14.48
N THR A 68 5.50 7.23 -13.71
CA THR A 68 6.82 7.64 -14.18
C THR A 68 7.64 6.41 -14.58
N VAL A 69 8.66 6.58 -15.41
CA VAL A 69 9.55 5.47 -15.81
C VAL A 69 10.18 4.76 -14.60
N MET A 70 10.56 5.53 -13.57
CA MET A 70 11.13 4.98 -12.33
C MET A 70 10.10 4.14 -11.58
N ILE A 71 8.90 4.67 -11.33
CA ILE A 71 7.85 3.94 -10.61
C ILE A 71 7.38 2.71 -11.40
N HIS A 72 7.23 2.83 -12.71
CA HIS A 72 6.84 1.72 -13.56
C HIS A 72 7.85 0.57 -13.46
N ASN A 73 9.14 0.85 -13.66
CA ASN A 73 10.16 -0.18 -13.78
C ASN A 73 10.70 -0.68 -12.43
N GLN A 74 10.76 0.18 -11.41
CA GLN A 74 11.42 -0.14 -10.13
C GLN A 74 10.44 -0.46 -8.99
N VAL A 75 9.15 -0.11 -9.14
CA VAL A 75 8.13 -0.40 -8.13
C VAL A 75 7.05 -1.32 -8.70
N MET A 76 6.33 -0.87 -9.73
CA MET A 76 5.17 -1.59 -10.27
C MET A 76 5.56 -2.93 -10.92
N LEU A 77 6.57 -2.93 -11.79
CA LEU A 77 7.01 -4.13 -12.48
C LEU A 77 7.43 -5.25 -11.50
N PRO A 78 8.37 -5.05 -10.55
CA PRO A 78 8.78 -6.12 -9.65
C PRO A 78 7.68 -6.50 -8.65
N TRP A 79 6.80 -5.55 -8.27
CA TRP A 79 5.64 -5.86 -7.44
C TRP A 79 4.67 -6.82 -8.15
N VAL A 80 4.30 -6.52 -9.40
CA VAL A 80 3.42 -7.37 -10.21
C VAL A 80 4.07 -8.72 -10.52
N GLN A 81 5.36 -8.74 -10.86
CA GLN A 81 6.10 -9.99 -11.09
C GLN A 81 6.08 -10.91 -9.87
N CYS A 82 6.30 -10.36 -8.68
CA CYS A 82 6.20 -11.12 -7.44
C CYS A 82 4.79 -11.67 -7.24
N SER A 83 3.75 -10.84 -7.40
CA SER A 83 2.35 -11.24 -7.25
C SER A 83 1.92 -12.38 -8.20
N LEU A 84 2.57 -12.48 -9.36
CA LEU A 84 2.35 -13.55 -10.34
C LEU A 84 3.30 -14.75 -10.18
N THR A 85 4.23 -14.71 -9.23
CA THR A 85 5.20 -15.78 -8.98
C THR A 85 4.92 -16.43 -7.63
N GLN A 86 4.43 -17.68 -7.63
CA GLN A 86 4.05 -18.39 -6.41
C GLN A 86 5.14 -18.40 -5.34
N ASP A 87 6.39 -18.69 -5.72
CA ASP A 87 7.52 -18.74 -4.78
C ASP A 87 7.88 -17.37 -4.18
N CYS A 88 7.43 -16.27 -4.80
CA CYS A 88 7.55 -14.93 -4.23
C CYS A 88 6.34 -14.57 -3.36
N ILE A 89 5.12 -14.62 -3.92
CA ILE A 89 3.91 -14.11 -3.26
C ILE A 89 3.43 -15.01 -2.12
N PHE A 90 3.62 -16.32 -2.25
CA PHE A 90 3.19 -17.32 -1.29
C PHE A 90 4.23 -18.43 -1.16
N PRO A 91 5.44 -18.10 -0.65
CA PRO A 91 6.50 -19.09 -0.48
C PRO A 91 6.06 -20.19 0.48
N ILE A 92 6.59 -21.40 0.28
CA ILE A 92 6.35 -22.53 1.19
C ILE A 92 6.64 -22.11 2.64
N GLY A 93 5.66 -22.27 3.52
CA GLY A 93 5.72 -21.87 4.93
C GLY A 93 5.14 -20.49 5.24
N ALA A 94 4.71 -19.72 4.23
CA ALA A 94 3.95 -18.49 4.43
C ALA A 94 2.55 -18.78 4.99
N GLN A 95 2.11 -17.94 5.92
CA GLN A 95 0.78 -18.02 6.55
C GLN A 95 0.25 -16.61 6.77
N SER A 96 -1.06 -16.38 6.57
CA SER A 96 -1.68 -15.06 6.78
C SER A 96 -2.01 -14.75 8.25
N ALA A 97 -2.17 -15.78 9.08
CA ALA A 97 -2.62 -15.67 10.46
C ALA A 97 -1.53 -16.07 11.46
N GLY A 98 -1.80 -15.87 12.76
CA GLY A 98 -0.90 -16.30 13.82
C GLY A 98 0.31 -15.40 14.05
N CYS A 99 0.26 -14.14 13.59
CA CYS A 99 1.30 -13.14 13.83
C CYS A 99 1.59 -12.96 15.33
N LYS A 100 2.86 -13.09 15.71
CA LYS A 100 3.35 -12.91 17.08
C LYS A 100 4.18 -11.65 17.22
N PHE A 101 3.50 -10.52 17.45
CA PHE A 101 4.12 -9.19 17.63
C PHE A 101 4.64 -8.93 19.05
N ASP A 102 4.40 -9.86 19.98
CA ASP A 102 4.90 -9.85 21.35
C ASP A 102 6.37 -10.26 21.45
N LYS A 103 6.94 -10.81 20.36
CA LYS A 103 8.36 -11.17 20.28
C LYS A 103 9.25 -9.94 20.18
N LYS A 104 10.25 -9.86 21.05
CA LYS A 104 11.34 -8.87 20.96
C LYS A 104 12.59 -9.47 20.29
N PRO A 105 13.36 -8.66 19.54
CA PRO A 105 13.00 -7.35 19.01
C PRO A 105 11.92 -7.42 17.92
N GLN A 106 11.12 -6.35 17.78
CA GLN A 106 9.91 -6.29 16.94
C GLN A 106 10.18 -6.49 15.43
N TYR A 107 11.43 -6.35 14.99
CA TYR A 107 11.81 -6.56 13.60
C TYR A 107 11.99 -8.02 13.21
N ARG A 108 11.95 -8.95 14.17
CA ARG A 108 11.99 -10.38 13.85
C ARG A 108 10.71 -10.79 13.15
N TYR A 109 10.84 -11.74 12.22
CA TYR A 109 9.69 -12.34 11.54
C TYR A 109 8.65 -12.85 12.56
N SER A 110 7.44 -12.33 12.45
CA SER A 110 6.31 -12.56 13.37
C SER A 110 5.63 -13.91 13.15
N GLY A 111 6.07 -14.69 12.16
CA GLY A 111 5.46 -15.99 11.82
C GLY A 111 4.28 -15.90 10.86
N CYS A 112 3.99 -14.71 10.33
CA CYS A 112 2.96 -14.49 9.33
C CYS A 112 3.48 -13.58 8.21
N HIS A 113 2.81 -13.63 7.06
CA HIS A 113 3.23 -13.01 5.83
C HIS A 113 2.12 -12.09 5.27
N SER A 114 2.48 -10.88 4.85
CA SER A 114 1.54 -9.90 4.29
C SER A 114 1.48 -9.87 2.75
N TYR A 115 2.01 -10.89 2.07
CA TYR A 115 1.82 -11.14 0.63
C TYR A 115 2.17 -9.93 -0.26
N ASP A 116 1.22 -9.42 -1.03
CA ASP A 116 1.39 -8.31 -1.95
C ASP A 116 1.81 -7.03 -1.24
N VAL A 117 1.36 -6.82 0.01
CA VAL A 117 1.81 -5.71 0.84
C VAL A 117 3.30 -5.85 1.19
N SER A 118 3.77 -7.06 1.51
CA SER A 118 5.21 -7.31 1.73
C SER A 118 6.02 -7.04 0.46
N ALA A 119 5.55 -7.53 -0.69
CA ALA A 119 6.21 -7.34 -1.98
C ALA A 119 6.31 -5.87 -2.36
N LEU A 120 5.22 -5.11 -2.21
CA LEU A 120 5.19 -3.66 -2.42
C LEU A 120 6.24 -2.96 -1.57
N ASN A 121 6.30 -3.28 -0.29
CA ASN A 121 7.20 -2.61 0.64
C ASN A 121 8.67 -2.95 0.39
N ILE A 122 9.00 -4.17 -0.06
CA ILE A 122 10.35 -4.49 -0.54
C ILE A 122 10.66 -3.65 -1.79
N ALA A 123 9.77 -3.63 -2.78
CA ALA A 123 9.98 -2.87 -4.02
C ALA A 123 10.19 -1.37 -3.75
N LEU A 124 9.37 -0.77 -2.88
CA LEU A 124 9.54 0.61 -2.44
C LEU A 124 10.86 0.82 -1.69
N GLY A 125 11.22 -0.06 -0.76
CA GLY A 125 12.49 0.06 -0.04
C GLY A 125 13.69 -0.04 -0.96
N LEU A 126 13.67 -0.89 -1.99
CA LEU A 126 14.74 -0.96 -2.99
C LEU A 126 14.79 0.29 -3.87
N ALA A 127 13.66 0.73 -4.42
CA ALA A 127 13.58 1.90 -5.31
C ALA A 127 13.97 3.21 -4.61
N PHE A 128 13.62 3.34 -3.32
CA PHE A 128 13.88 4.54 -2.53
C PHE A 128 15.05 4.42 -1.55
N LYS A 129 15.85 3.34 -1.64
CA LYS A 129 17.00 3.10 -0.74
C LYS A 129 16.63 3.19 0.74
N GLN A 130 15.50 2.57 1.09
CA GLN A 130 14.94 2.49 2.44
C GLN A 130 14.55 3.85 3.05
N ASP A 131 14.50 4.93 2.26
CA ASP A 131 14.03 6.23 2.72
C ASP A 131 12.51 6.36 2.54
N SER A 132 11.75 5.93 3.56
CA SER A 132 10.29 6.01 3.55
C SER A 132 9.73 7.43 3.59
N SER A 133 10.52 8.43 3.99
CA SER A 133 10.06 9.83 4.04
C SER A 133 9.71 10.36 2.63
N ARG A 134 10.21 9.71 1.59
CA ARG A 134 9.99 10.10 0.19
C ARG A 134 8.64 9.67 -0.36
N TYR A 135 7.98 8.69 0.24
CA TYR A 135 6.74 8.13 -0.30
C TYR A 135 5.63 7.96 0.74
N THR A 136 5.89 8.20 2.03
CA THR A 136 4.89 8.06 3.09
C THR A 136 4.15 9.38 3.35
N CYS A 137 2.83 9.32 3.40
CA CYS A 137 1.97 10.39 3.85
C CYS A 137 2.04 10.50 5.38
N THR A 138 2.55 11.61 5.89
CA THR A 138 2.64 11.90 7.33
C THR A 138 1.58 12.90 7.80
N ASP A 139 0.64 13.29 6.94
CA ASP A 139 -0.41 14.23 7.32
C ASP A 139 -1.29 13.60 8.41
N ALA A 140 -1.56 14.37 9.47
CA ALA A 140 -2.37 13.93 10.62
C ALA A 140 -3.87 13.74 10.27
N VAL A 141 -4.24 14.05 9.03
CA VAL A 141 -5.61 13.94 8.54
C VAL A 141 -5.89 12.50 8.16
N THR A 142 -6.93 11.92 8.76
CA THR A 142 -7.46 10.62 8.34
C THR A 142 -8.20 10.77 7.02
N TYR A 143 -7.57 10.37 5.91
CA TYR A 143 -8.18 10.39 4.58
C TYR A 143 -9.09 9.19 4.32
N LEU A 144 -8.84 8.08 5.02
CA LEU A 144 -9.50 6.80 4.80
C LEU A 144 -10.08 6.31 6.11
N GLU A 145 -11.33 5.87 6.06
CA GLU A 145 -12.09 5.39 7.22
C GLU A 145 -12.51 3.95 6.97
N THR A 146 -12.22 3.05 7.93
CA THR A 146 -12.76 1.70 7.91
C THR A 146 -14.20 1.74 8.40
N VAL A 147 -15.14 1.35 7.55
CA VAL A 147 -16.56 1.26 7.88
C VAL A 147 -17.06 -0.19 7.78
N PRO A 148 -18.14 -0.58 8.48
CA PRO A 148 -18.77 -1.87 8.28
C PRO A 148 -19.19 -2.09 6.82
N LEU A 149 -19.11 -3.33 6.34
CA LEU A 149 -19.43 -3.68 4.95
C LEU A 149 -20.81 -3.18 4.52
N THR A 150 -21.82 -3.35 5.37
CA THR A 150 -23.20 -2.90 5.11
C THR A 150 -23.29 -1.38 4.88
N GLN A 151 -22.48 -0.60 5.60
CA GLN A 151 -22.42 0.85 5.43
C GLN A 151 -21.69 1.22 4.13
N ALA A 152 -20.59 0.52 3.80
CA ALA A 152 -19.87 0.73 2.53
C ALA A 152 -20.77 0.43 1.32
N GLU A 153 -21.52 -0.68 1.35
CA GLU A 153 -22.45 -1.08 0.30
C GLU A 153 -23.59 -0.05 0.13
N ALA A 154 -24.16 0.42 1.23
CA ALA A 154 -25.21 1.46 1.19
C ALA A 154 -24.68 2.78 0.59
N LEU A 155 -23.45 3.17 0.94
CA LEU A 155 -22.81 4.37 0.39
C LEU A 155 -22.53 4.22 -1.11
N LEU A 156 -21.98 3.08 -1.54
CA LEU A 156 -21.68 2.81 -2.95
C LEU A 156 -22.95 2.88 -3.79
N ARG A 157 -24.03 2.21 -3.38
CA ARG A 157 -25.34 2.28 -4.06
C ARG A 157 -25.84 3.71 -4.21
N LYS A 158 -25.68 4.54 -3.17
CA LYS A 158 -26.08 5.96 -3.23
C LYS A 158 -25.24 6.74 -4.24
N LEU A 159 -23.93 6.50 -4.30
CA LEU A 159 -23.03 7.16 -5.26
C LEU A 159 -23.34 6.75 -6.70
N GLU A 160 -23.61 5.47 -6.95
CA GLU A 160 -24.00 4.96 -8.27
C GLU A 160 -25.32 5.59 -8.76
N LEU A 161 -26.32 5.70 -7.88
CA LEU A 161 -27.58 6.39 -8.20
C LEU A 161 -27.34 7.87 -8.56
N ASN A 162 -26.52 8.58 -7.78
CA ASN A 162 -26.20 9.98 -8.04
C ASN A 162 -25.44 10.17 -9.37
N ALA A 163 -24.52 9.27 -9.70
CA ALA A 163 -23.78 9.30 -10.97
C ALA A 163 -24.70 9.08 -12.19
N THR A 164 -25.73 8.23 -12.06
CA THR A 164 -26.71 8.03 -13.15
C THR A 164 -27.65 9.22 -13.36
N THR A 165 -27.90 10.05 -12.34
CA THR A 165 -28.74 11.26 -12.48
C THR A 165 -28.01 12.44 -13.13
N GLU A 166 -26.69 12.56 -12.98
CA GLU A 166 -25.88 13.60 -13.64
C GLU A 166 -25.59 13.30 -15.12
N ALA A 167 -25.86 12.08 -15.59
CA ALA A 167 -25.68 11.67 -16.98
C ALA A 167 -26.82 12.08 -17.94
N ARG A 168 -27.90 12.73 -17.46
CA ARG A 168 -28.90 13.36 -18.35
C ARG A 168 -28.37 14.69 -18.86
N SER A 169 -27.79 14.63 -20.05
CA SER A 169 -27.39 15.78 -20.85
C SER A 169 -28.58 16.74 -21.06
N PRO A 170 -28.39 18.08 -21.01
CA PRO A 170 -29.43 19.06 -21.37
C PRO A 170 -29.88 18.99 -22.84
N PHE A 171 -29.31 18.10 -23.65
CA PHE A 171 -29.60 17.94 -25.07
C PHE A 171 -30.57 16.79 -25.38
N ASP A 172 -31.14 16.12 -24.37
CA ASP A 172 -32.22 15.15 -24.56
C ASP A 172 -33.60 15.84 -24.51
N THR A 173 -33.86 16.71 -25.50
CA THR A 173 -35.21 17.08 -25.97
C THR A 173 -35.17 17.37 -27.46
#